data_AF-A0AAU9ASM4-F1
#
_entry.id   AF-A0AAU9ASM4-F1
#
_cell.length_a   1.000
_cell.length_b   1.000
_cell.length_c   1.000
_cell.angle_alpha   90.00
_cell.angle_beta   90.00
_cell.angle_gamma   90.00
#
_symmetry.space_group_name_H-M   'P 1'
#
loop_
_entity.id
_entity.type
_entity.pdbx_description
1 polymer ?
#
loop_
_entity_poly.entity_id
_entity_poly.type
_entity_poly.pdbx_seq_one_letter_code
_entity_poly.pdbx_strand_id
1 'polypeptide(L)'
;MNCLRKQSLAALLLLAVSGLALPASAQVVQEYEYEANRIYQVRTGLGITTQIELSPSENILDYSTGFSSGWDLSRRDNIFYLKPKNVDVDTNMMIRTTTHSYILELKVVATDWRVLEQAKQAGVQYKIKFVYPNGTEFSAAKESSEQASAELNTTLDKNRLYNFDYQFSSRKKQSWLVPTNVYDDGQFTYIKINALKDLPTGNFPAVFGREREGSEDFVVNTTVEGNTIIVHGTYPYLIIRHGNNVVGLRRKKQK
;
A
#
# COMPACT_ATOMS: atom_id res chain seq x y z
N MET A 1 -64.60 65.87 -1.42
CA MET A 1 -64.23 66.28 -0.05
C MET A 1 -63.86 65.04 0.74
N ASN A 2 -62.59 64.96 1.17
CA ASN A 2 -62.03 64.25 2.34
C ASN A 2 -62.30 62.73 2.50
N CYS A 3 -61.39 61.84 2.89
CA CYS A 3 -60.05 61.99 3.47
C CYS A 3 -59.33 60.62 3.48
N LEU A 4 -58.01 60.66 3.21
CA LEU A 4 -56.90 59.87 3.75
C LEU A 4 -57.05 58.37 4.15
N ARG A 5 -56.30 57.55 3.40
CA ARG A 5 -55.06 56.83 3.81
C ARG A 5 -55.12 55.92 5.05
N LYS A 6 -54.89 54.61 4.85
CA LYS A 6 -54.03 53.77 5.70
C LYS A 6 -53.44 52.62 4.89
N GLN A 7 -52.13 52.46 5.04
CA GLN A 7 -51.26 51.51 4.34
C GLN A 7 -51.22 50.14 5.04
N SER A 8 -50.53 49.21 4.38
CA SER A 8 -49.97 47.94 4.91
C SER A 8 -50.95 46.76 4.88
N LEU A 9 -50.64 45.58 4.35
CA LEU A 9 -49.37 44.83 4.35
C LEU A 9 -49.24 44.01 3.06
N ALA A 10 -48.07 44.05 2.40
CA ALA A 10 -47.66 43.04 1.43
C ALA A 10 -47.11 41.82 2.18
N ALA A 11 -47.82 40.68 2.13
CA ALA A 11 -47.32 39.42 2.65
C ALA A 11 -46.38 38.77 1.62
N LEU A 12 -45.07 38.91 1.84
CA LEU A 12 -44.05 38.21 1.08
C LEU A 12 -43.97 36.76 1.61
N LEU A 13 -44.50 35.79 0.87
CA LEU A 13 -44.33 34.37 1.17
C LEU A 13 -42.90 33.95 0.79
N LEU A 14 -42.01 33.89 1.78
CA LEU A 14 -40.70 33.25 1.62
C LEU A 14 -40.91 31.73 1.55
N LEU A 15 -40.81 31.15 0.34
CA LEU A 15 -40.61 29.71 0.19
C LEU A 15 -39.21 29.37 0.72
N ALA A 16 -39.15 28.86 1.95
CA ALA A 16 -37.96 28.18 2.45
C ALA A 16 -37.83 26.83 1.72
N VAL A 17 -37.02 26.80 0.67
CA VAL A 17 -36.57 25.54 0.06
C VAL A 17 -35.54 24.93 1.01
N SER A 18 -36.02 24.14 1.95
CA SER A 18 -35.18 23.28 2.78
C SER A 18 -34.57 22.22 1.86
N GLY A 19 -33.34 22.42 1.42
CA GLY A 19 -32.56 21.38 0.77
C GLY A 19 -32.37 20.23 1.76
N LEU A 20 -33.14 19.17 1.59
CA LEU A 20 -32.91 17.89 2.27
C LEU A 20 -31.56 17.36 1.80
N ALA A 21 -30.51 17.65 2.56
CA ALA A 21 -29.27 16.91 2.47
C ALA A 21 -29.60 15.46 2.83
N LEU A 22 -29.62 14.58 1.83
CA LEU A 22 -29.74 13.15 2.07
C LEU A 22 -28.61 12.76 3.05
N PRO A 23 -28.90 12.00 4.11
CA PRO A 23 -27.85 11.47 4.95
C PRO A 23 -26.94 10.65 4.03
N ALA A 24 -25.66 11.02 3.96
CA ALA A 24 -24.67 10.20 3.29
C ALA A 24 -24.65 8.86 4.04
N SER A 25 -25.35 7.85 3.52
CA SER A 25 -25.18 6.49 3.98
C SER A 25 -23.71 6.18 3.81
N ALA A 26 -23.00 6.07 4.93
CA ALA A 26 -21.64 5.62 4.95
C ALA A 26 -21.63 4.17 4.43
N GLN A 27 -21.44 4.03 3.13
CA GLN A 27 -21.33 2.74 2.50
C GLN A 27 -20.01 2.15 2.99
N VAL A 28 -20.11 1.24 3.97
CA VAL A 28 -18.99 0.52 4.56
C VAL A 28 -18.14 -0.15 3.47
N VAL A 29 -18.78 -0.50 2.35
CA VAL A 29 -18.18 -0.96 1.10
C VAL A 29 -18.40 0.11 0.04
N GLN A 30 -17.32 0.69 -0.46
CA GLN A 30 -17.32 1.59 -1.62
C GLN A 30 -16.98 0.78 -2.87
N GLU A 31 -17.74 0.99 -3.94
CA GLU A 31 -17.37 0.52 -5.28
C GLU A 31 -16.88 1.70 -6.11
N TYR A 32 -15.80 1.49 -6.87
CA TYR A 32 -15.32 2.41 -7.89
C TYR A 32 -15.36 1.72 -9.25
N GLU A 33 -15.87 2.42 -10.25
CA GLU A 33 -15.67 2.01 -11.64
C GLU A 33 -14.26 2.38 -12.09
N TYR A 34 -13.56 1.43 -12.69
CA TYR A 34 -12.21 1.64 -13.17
C TYR A 34 -12.19 2.49 -14.44
N GLU A 35 -11.43 3.57 -14.38
CA GLU A 35 -11.02 4.44 -15.46
C GLU A 35 -9.49 4.65 -15.43
N ALA A 36 -8.88 4.67 -16.61
CA ALA A 36 -7.46 4.95 -16.75
C ALA A 36 -7.12 6.38 -16.30
N ASN A 37 -6.03 6.53 -15.55
CA ASN A 37 -5.52 7.81 -15.02
C ASN A 37 -6.45 8.57 -14.07
N ARG A 38 -7.55 7.94 -13.60
CA ARG A 38 -8.42 8.52 -12.59
C ARG A 38 -7.77 8.42 -11.20
N ILE A 39 -7.99 9.46 -10.39
CA ILE A 39 -7.57 9.48 -8.98
C ILE A 39 -8.74 8.96 -8.13
N TYR A 40 -8.47 7.95 -7.31
CA TYR A 40 -9.47 7.34 -6.42
C TYR A 40 -9.17 7.71 -4.98
N GLN A 41 -10.15 8.29 -4.30
CA GLN A 41 -10.02 8.62 -2.88
C GLN A 41 -10.23 7.40 -1.99
N VAL A 42 -9.33 7.20 -1.04
CA VAL A 42 -9.37 6.13 -0.05
C VAL A 42 -9.47 6.79 1.33
N ARG A 43 -10.68 6.75 1.91
CA ARG A 43 -10.98 7.34 3.21
C ARG A 43 -10.78 6.32 4.31
N THR A 44 -9.73 6.49 5.10
CA THR A 44 -9.32 5.59 6.18
C THR A 44 -9.56 6.21 7.56
N GLY A 45 -9.48 5.39 8.61
CA GLY A 45 -9.58 5.85 10.00
C GLY A 45 -8.46 5.30 10.86
N LEU A 46 -8.01 6.07 11.84
CA LEU A 46 -7.00 5.65 12.80
C LEU A 46 -7.49 4.41 13.56
N GLY A 47 -6.68 3.35 13.60
CA GLY A 47 -7.06 2.09 14.23
C GLY A 47 -8.07 1.24 13.45
N ILE A 48 -8.45 1.63 12.23
CA ILE A 48 -9.34 0.88 11.35
C ILE A 48 -8.56 0.42 10.11
N THR A 49 -8.75 -0.84 9.72
CA THR A 49 -8.14 -1.37 8.50
C THR A 49 -9.10 -1.17 7.33
N THR A 50 -8.61 -0.51 6.28
CA THR A 50 -9.30 -0.38 4.99
C THR A 50 -8.72 -1.40 4.03
N GLN A 51 -9.57 -2.23 3.43
CA GLN A 51 -9.15 -3.17 2.39
C GLN A 51 -9.47 -2.60 1.00
N ILE A 52 -8.54 -2.76 0.06
CA ILE A 52 -8.72 -2.43 -1.35
C ILE A 52 -8.59 -3.73 -2.13
N GLU A 53 -9.66 -4.12 -2.80
CA GLU A 53 -9.75 -5.33 -3.62
C GLU A 53 -9.74 -4.96 -5.09
N LEU A 54 -8.67 -5.35 -5.78
CA LEU A 54 -8.61 -5.32 -7.24
C LEU A 54 -9.23 -6.60 -7.81
N SER A 55 -9.48 -6.66 -9.12
CA SER A 55 -9.93 -7.91 -9.75
C SER A 55 -8.93 -9.05 -9.48
N PRO A 56 -9.39 -10.29 -9.21
CA PRO A 56 -8.51 -11.46 -9.14
C PRO A 56 -7.75 -11.74 -10.46
N SER A 57 -8.23 -11.19 -11.58
CA SER A 57 -7.56 -11.28 -12.88
C SER A 57 -6.41 -10.28 -13.05
N GLU A 58 -6.19 -9.40 -12.06
CA GLU A 58 -5.09 -8.44 -12.06
C GLU A 58 -3.80 -9.07 -11.53
N ASN A 59 -2.77 -9.08 -12.35
CA ASN A 59 -1.43 -9.42 -11.88
C ASN A 59 -0.69 -8.14 -11.47
N ILE A 60 -0.57 -7.90 -10.17
CA ILE A 60 0.09 -6.71 -9.61
C ILE A 60 1.62 -6.87 -9.69
N LEU A 61 2.27 -5.94 -10.39
CA LEU A 61 3.71 -5.87 -10.57
C LEU A 61 4.40 -5.18 -9.39
N ASP A 62 3.94 -3.96 -9.06
CA ASP A 62 4.47 -3.19 -7.94
C ASP A 62 3.43 -2.23 -7.35
N TYR A 63 3.81 -1.65 -6.21
CA TYR A 63 3.09 -0.57 -5.57
C TYR A 63 4.05 0.31 -4.78
N SER A 64 3.71 1.59 -4.63
CA SER A 64 4.48 2.53 -3.84
C SER A 64 3.57 3.56 -3.20
N THR A 65 3.99 4.15 -2.08
CA THR A 65 3.28 5.22 -1.39
C THR A 65 4.25 6.33 -1.02
N GLY A 66 3.80 7.58 -1.10
CA GLY A 66 4.66 8.74 -0.84
C GLY A 66 5.21 8.78 0.58
N PHE A 67 4.35 8.58 1.59
CA PHE A 67 4.74 8.64 3.00
C PHE A 67 4.64 7.29 3.72
N SER A 68 5.50 6.33 3.34
CA SER A 68 5.43 4.95 3.83
C SER A 68 5.55 4.77 5.35
N SER A 69 6.24 5.66 6.07
CA SER A 69 6.35 5.58 7.53
C SER A 69 5.03 5.90 8.26
N GLY A 70 4.15 6.69 7.63
CA GLY A 70 2.82 7.04 8.13
C GLY A 70 1.77 5.94 7.95
N TRP A 71 2.08 4.89 7.19
CA TRP A 71 1.14 3.83 6.84
C TRP A 71 1.64 2.44 7.23
N ASP A 72 0.72 1.60 7.67
CA ASP A 72 0.89 0.16 7.78
C ASP A 72 0.20 -0.45 6.56
N LEU A 73 1.00 -0.97 5.62
CA LEU A 73 0.55 -1.47 4.33
C LEU A 73 0.98 -2.92 4.18
N SER A 74 0.03 -3.80 3.89
CA SER A 74 0.31 -5.20 3.54
C SER A 74 -0.55 -5.64 2.37
N ARG A 75 -0.07 -6.60 1.60
CA ARG A 75 -0.74 -7.15 0.42
C ARG A 75 -0.88 -8.66 0.56
N ARG A 76 -2.02 -9.21 0.15
CA ARG A 76 -2.23 -10.64 -0.10
C ARG A 76 -2.97 -10.79 -1.42
N ASP A 77 -2.33 -11.43 -2.40
CA ASP A 77 -2.86 -11.60 -3.75
C ASP A 77 -3.30 -10.25 -4.37
N ASN A 78 -4.58 -10.10 -4.69
CA ASN A 78 -5.22 -8.90 -5.26
C ASN A 78 -5.78 -7.93 -4.21
N ILE A 79 -5.49 -8.14 -2.92
CA ILE A 79 -6.04 -7.36 -1.81
C ILE A 79 -4.93 -6.62 -1.07
N PHE A 80 -5.14 -5.32 -0.84
CA PHE A 80 -4.29 -4.46 -0.02
C PHE A 80 -4.99 -4.11 1.28
N TYR A 81 -4.28 -4.18 2.39
CA TYR A 81 -4.74 -3.74 3.70
C TYR A 81 -3.96 -2.49 4.10
N LEU A 82 -4.70 -1.40 4.35
CA LEU A 82 -4.15 -0.11 4.72
C LEU A 82 -4.64 0.27 6.12
N LYS A 83 -3.71 0.72 6.96
CA LYS A 83 -4.02 1.33 8.24
C LYS A 83 -3.10 2.54 8.48
N PRO A 84 -3.64 3.75 8.69
CA PRO A 84 -2.81 4.90 9.03
C PRO A 84 -2.22 4.71 10.44
N LYS A 85 -0.99 5.20 10.63
CA LYS A 85 -0.29 5.16 11.92
C LYS A 85 -0.42 6.47 12.70
N ASN A 86 -0.77 7.57 12.03
CA ASN A 86 -0.92 8.89 12.63
C ASN A 86 -2.03 9.68 11.92
N VAL A 87 -2.37 10.86 12.44
CA VAL A 87 -3.49 11.69 11.97
C VAL A 87 -3.16 12.48 10.70
N ASP A 88 -1.93 13.00 10.57
CA ASP A 88 -1.49 13.83 9.45
C ASP A 88 -0.59 13.05 8.49
N VAL A 89 -1.14 12.00 7.88
CA VAL A 89 -0.38 11.09 6.99
C VAL A 89 -0.98 11.01 5.59
N ASP A 90 -1.85 11.94 5.24
CA ASP A 90 -2.43 12.08 3.90
C ASP A 90 -1.34 12.02 2.83
N THR A 91 -1.52 11.13 1.84
CA THR A 91 -0.51 10.88 0.82
C THR A 91 -1.12 10.20 -0.39
N ASN A 92 -0.31 9.90 -1.39
CA ASN A 92 -0.70 9.10 -2.53
C ASN A 92 -0.17 7.66 -2.42
N MET A 93 -0.85 6.75 -3.11
CA MET A 93 -0.37 5.39 -3.36
C MET A 93 -0.62 5.05 -4.83
N MET A 94 0.37 4.43 -5.47
CA MET A 94 0.27 3.96 -6.84
C MET A 94 0.35 2.44 -6.84
N ILE A 95 -0.50 1.80 -7.64
CA ILE A 95 -0.45 0.36 -7.89
C ILE A 95 -0.35 0.17 -9.40
N ARG A 96 0.56 -0.70 -9.82
CA ARG A 96 0.72 -1.06 -11.23
C ARG A 96 0.52 -2.55 -11.39
N THR A 97 -0.33 -2.90 -12.34
CA THR A 97 -0.58 -4.28 -12.75
C THR A 97 -0.09 -4.48 -14.19
N THR A 98 -0.25 -5.68 -14.72
CA THR A 98 0.02 -5.98 -16.13
C THR A 98 -0.90 -5.23 -17.10
N THR A 99 -2.10 -4.85 -16.65
CA THR A 99 -3.15 -4.29 -17.53
C THR A 99 -3.57 -2.87 -17.14
N HIS A 100 -3.48 -2.53 -15.86
CA HIS A 100 -4.02 -1.30 -15.30
C HIS A 100 -3.03 -0.60 -14.37
N SER A 101 -3.23 0.71 -14.24
CA SER A 101 -2.56 1.55 -13.24
C SER A 101 -3.61 2.26 -12.40
N TYR A 102 -3.35 2.33 -11.10
CA TYR A 102 -4.22 2.94 -10.10
C TYR A 102 -3.48 4.06 -9.38
N ILE A 103 -4.13 5.23 -9.31
CA ILE A 103 -3.65 6.37 -8.53
C ILE A 103 -4.63 6.55 -7.38
N LEU A 104 -4.17 6.30 -6.16
CA LEU A 104 -4.97 6.38 -4.95
C LEU A 104 -4.56 7.61 -4.15
N GLU A 105 -5.53 8.38 -3.70
CA GLU A 105 -5.37 9.45 -2.73
C GLU A 105 -5.80 8.94 -1.35
N LEU A 106 -4.83 8.70 -0.46
CA LEU A 106 -5.07 8.19 0.88
C LEU A 106 -5.38 9.35 1.82
N LYS A 107 -6.51 9.25 2.53
CA LYS A 107 -7.00 10.26 3.47
C LYS A 107 -7.29 9.64 4.83
N VAL A 108 -6.98 10.36 5.91
CA VAL A 108 -7.42 10.01 7.26
C VAL A 108 -8.62 10.88 7.64
N VAL A 109 -9.81 10.29 7.71
CA VAL A 109 -11.07 11.03 7.95
C VAL A 109 -11.63 10.83 9.35
N ALA A 110 -11.16 9.82 10.09
CA ALA A 110 -11.59 9.56 11.47
C ALA A 110 -10.38 9.33 12.37
N THR A 111 -10.15 10.25 13.32
CA THR A 111 -8.99 10.24 14.23
C THR A 111 -9.40 9.96 15.68
N ASP A 112 -10.50 10.55 16.15
CA ASP A 112 -10.88 10.58 17.57
C ASP A 112 -12.21 9.86 17.87
N TRP A 113 -12.45 8.73 17.22
CA TRP A 113 -13.65 7.94 17.45
C TRP A 113 -13.52 7.09 18.73
N ARG A 114 -14.60 6.99 19.50
CA ARG A 114 -14.70 6.09 20.67
C ARG A 114 -15.54 4.84 20.40
N VAL A 115 -16.44 4.95 19.44
CA VAL A 115 -17.34 3.87 19.00
C VAL A 115 -17.26 3.78 17.48
N LEU A 116 -17.26 2.58 16.92
CA LEU A 116 -17.10 2.34 15.48
C LEU A 116 -18.13 3.10 14.61
N GLU A 117 -19.35 3.33 15.13
CA GLU A 117 -20.37 4.10 14.42
C GLU A 117 -19.94 5.54 14.14
N GLN A 118 -19.13 6.16 14.99
CA GLN A 118 -18.60 7.51 14.76
C GLN A 118 -17.63 7.54 13.57
N ALA A 119 -16.79 6.50 13.44
CA ALA A 119 -15.89 6.36 12.30
C ALA A 119 -16.67 6.11 11.00
N LYS A 120 -17.76 5.33 11.06
CA LYS A 120 -18.67 5.18 9.92
C LYS A 120 -19.30 6.52 9.53
N GLN A 121 -19.82 7.27 10.49
CA GLN A 121 -20.41 8.59 10.25
C GLN A 121 -19.40 9.59 9.67
N ALA A 122 -18.12 9.49 10.04
CA ALA A 122 -17.02 10.26 9.46
C ALA A 122 -16.66 9.83 8.01
N GLY A 123 -17.28 8.77 7.49
CA GLY A 123 -17.11 8.34 6.10
C GLY A 123 -15.94 7.39 5.86
N VAL A 124 -15.48 6.67 6.89
CA VAL A 124 -14.43 5.64 6.74
C VAL A 124 -14.94 4.52 5.83
N GLN A 125 -14.11 4.17 4.85
CA GLN A 125 -14.32 3.04 3.95
C GLN A 125 -13.63 1.82 4.55
N TYR A 126 -14.38 0.75 4.82
CA TYR A 126 -13.80 -0.52 5.29
C TYR A 126 -13.34 -1.38 4.12
N LYS A 127 -14.09 -1.33 3.01
CA LYS A 127 -13.79 -2.05 1.78
C LYS A 127 -13.94 -1.14 0.58
N ILE A 128 -12.97 -1.20 -0.31
CA ILE A 128 -13.02 -0.60 -1.64
C ILE A 128 -12.89 -1.73 -2.65
N LYS A 129 -13.81 -1.76 -3.60
CA LYS A 129 -13.81 -2.74 -4.69
C LYS A 129 -13.80 -2.01 -6.02
N PHE A 130 -12.96 -2.46 -6.94
CA PHE A 130 -12.98 -1.97 -8.31
C PHE A 130 -13.90 -2.83 -9.18
N VAL A 131 -14.79 -2.16 -9.91
CA VAL A 131 -15.65 -2.72 -10.95
C VAL A 131 -15.13 -2.23 -12.27
N TYR A 132 -15.12 -3.09 -13.28
CA TYR A 132 -14.51 -2.80 -14.57
C TYR A 132 -15.62 -2.81 -15.63
N PRO A 133 -15.61 -1.85 -16.57
CA PRO A 133 -16.60 -1.80 -17.62
C PRO A 133 -16.55 -3.06 -18.51
N ASN A 134 -17.69 -3.41 -19.11
CA ASN A 134 -17.77 -4.57 -20.01
C ASN A 134 -16.80 -4.40 -21.20
N GLY A 135 -15.95 -5.41 -21.44
CA GLY A 135 -14.93 -5.37 -22.47
C GLY A 135 -13.53 -4.97 -21.98
N THR A 136 -13.34 -4.76 -20.67
CA THR A 136 -11.99 -4.68 -20.10
C THR A 136 -11.26 -6.00 -20.35
N GLU A 137 -10.31 -5.97 -21.27
CA GLU A 137 -9.37 -7.06 -21.47
C GLU A 137 -8.39 -7.06 -20.30
N PHE A 138 -8.69 -7.85 -19.29
CA PHE A 138 -7.63 -8.39 -18.46
C PHE A 138 -6.83 -9.27 -19.42
N SER A 139 -5.61 -8.85 -19.79
CA SER A 139 -4.65 -9.68 -20.54
C SER A 139 -4.84 -11.10 -20.06
N ALA A 140 -5.34 -11.96 -20.95
CA ALA A 140 -5.82 -13.28 -20.59
C ALA A 140 -4.63 -14.10 -20.06
N ALA A 141 -4.36 -13.99 -18.78
CA ALA A 141 -3.59 -14.96 -18.03
C ALA A 141 -4.55 -16.09 -17.60
N LYS A 142 -5.40 -16.55 -18.52
CA LYS A 142 -5.92 -17.91 -18.50
C LYS A 142 -4.95 -18.70 -19.37
N GLU A 143 -4.23 -19.62 -18.74
CA GLU A 143 -3.10 -20.38 -19.30
C GLU A 143 -1.75 -19.65 -19.27
N SER A 144 -1.39 -19.10 -18.11
CA SER A 144 0.03 -18.94 -17.75
C SER A 144 0.27 -19.02 -16.25
N SER A 145 -0.42 -19.94 -15.55
CA SER A 145 0.02 -20.39 -14.23
C SER A 145 1.40 -21.08 -14.27
N GLU A 146 1.98 -21.24 -15.46
CA GLU A 146 3.35 -21.74 -15.69
C GLU A 146 4.33 -20.67 -16.22
N GLN A 147 3.88 -19.46 -16.60
CA GLN A 147 4.78 -18.44 -17.17
C GLN A 147 4.71 -17.05 -16.51
N ALA A 148 3.72 -16.74 -15.65
CA ALA A 148 3.80 -15.58 -14.76
C ALA A 148 4.84 -15.76 -13.63
N SER A 149 5.39 -16.96 -13.52
CA SER A 149 6.55 -17.26 -12.70
C SER A 149 7.84 -16.73 -13.35
N ALA A 150 7.90 -16.42 -14.65
CA ALA A 150 9.15 -16.06 -15.31
C ALA A 150 9.78 -14.71 -14.89
N GLU A 151 9.04 -13.79 -14.26
CA GLU A 151 9.59 -12.49 -13.84
C GLU A 151 9.79 -12.31 -12.33
N LEU A 152 9.33 -13.24 -11.50
CA LEU A 152 9.68 -13.32 -10.06
C LEU A 152 9.90 -14.78 -9.61
N ASN A 153 10.40 -15.63 -10.51
CA ASN A 153 10.85 -16.96 -10.14
C ASN A 153 12.06 -16.80 -9.20
N THR A 154 11.85 -17.03 -7.91
CA THR A 154 12.96 -17.27 -6.96
C THR A 154 13.73 -18.58 -7.29
N THR A 155 13.24 -19.35 -8.26
CA THR A 155 13.96 -20.44 -8.92
C THR A 155 15.13 -19.85 -9.70
N LEU A 156 16.36 -20.20 -9.28
CA LEU A 156 17.58 -19.75 -9.95
C LEU A 156 17.59 -20.21 -11.42
N ASP A 157 17.63 -19.26 -12.35
CA ASP A 157 17.80 -19.51 -13.77
C ASP A 157 19.29 -19.73 -14.08
N LYS A 158 19.63 -20.89 -14.64
CA LYS A 158 21.03 -21.22 -14.98
C LYS A 158 21.65 -20.27 -16.00
N ASN A 159 20.84 -19.58 -16.81
CA ASN A 159 21.31 -18.65 -17.83
C ASN A 159 21.46 -17.21 -17.32
N ARG A 160 21.08 -16.94 -16.06
CA ARG A 160 21.17 -15.61 -15.46
C ARG A 160 22.42 -15.48 -14.60
N LEU A 161 23.08 -14.32 -14.70
CA LEU A 161 24.23 -13.99 -13.88
C LEU A 161 23.76 -13.53 -12.50
N TYR A 162 24.12 -14.30 -11.49
CA TYR A 162 23.84 -13.98 -10.10
C TYR A 162 25.13 -13.61 -9.35
N ASN A 163 24.98 -12.70 -8.41
CA ASN A 163 26.01 -12.36 -7.43
C ASN A 163 25.57 -12.82 -6.04
N PHE A 164 26.32 -13.78 -5.48
CA PHE A 164 26.08 -14.32 -4.13
C PHE A 164 27.04 -13.73 -3.09
N ASP A 165 27.95 -12.82 -3.47
CA ASP A 165 28.98 -12.31 -2.58
C ASP A 165 28.45 -11.21 -1.63
N TYR A 166 27.65 -11.66 -0.66
CA TYR A 166 27.10 -10.84 0.40
C TYR A 166 27.73 -11.18 1.75
N GLN A 167 28.09 -10.16 2.49
CA GLN A 167 28.51 -10.27 3.89
C GLN A 167 27.44 -9.67 4.80
N PHE A 168 27.21 -10.29 5.95
CA PHE A 168 26.32 -9.73 6.96
C PHE A 168 27.06 -9.34 8.23
N SER A 169 26.49 -8.39 8.97
CA SER A 169 26.94 -7.98 10.30
C SER A 169 25.71 -7.77 11.20
N SER A 170 25.78 -8.28 12.43
CA SER A 170 24.70 -8.12 13.40
C SER A 170 25.27 -7.75 14.76
N ARG A 171 24.61 -6.81 15.45
CA ARG A 171 25.01 -6.40 16.81
C ARG A 171 24.65 -7.42 17.89
N LYS A 172 23.64 -8.27 17.64
CA LYS A 172 23.14 -9.25 18.58
C LYS A 172 22.95 -10.60 17.84
N LYS A 173 23.00 -11.72 18.56
CA LYS A 173 22.80 -13.06 17.99
C LYS A 173 21.30 -13.38 17.83
N GLN A 174 20.60 -12.70 16.92
CA GLN A 174 19.24 -13.07 16.53
C GLN A 174 19.28 -13.91 15.26
N SER A 175 19.33 -15.22 15.43
CA SER A 175 19.33 -16.19 14.32
C SER A 175 18.13 -16.03 13.38
N TRP A 176 16.99 -15.56 13.88
CA TRP A 176 15.76 -15.39 13.10
C TRP A 176 15.78 -14.19 12.13
N LEU A 177 16.58 -13.15 12.41
CA LEU A 177 16.67 -11.95 11.56
C LEU A 177 17.82 -12.04 10.55
N VAL A 178 18.80 -12.91 10.80
CA VAL A 178 19.93 -13.13 9.91
C VAL A 178 19.44 -13.90 8.68
N PRO A 179 19.66 -13.38 7.45
CA PRO A 179 19.29 -14.08 6.23
C PRO A 179 20.02 -15.42 6.09
N THR A 180 19.31 -16.42 5.59
CA THR A 180 19.88 -17.72 5.20
C THR A 180 20.65 -17.64 3.89
N ASN A 181 20.16 -16.84 2.95
CA ASN A 181 20.79 -16.64 1.66
C ASN A 181 20.50 -15.23 1.16
N VAL A 182 21.50 -14.60 0.54
CA VAL A 182 21.36 -13.29 -0.10
C VAL A 182 22.09 -13.33 -1.43
N TYR A 183 21.40 -12.92 -2.48
CA TYR A 183 21.98 -12.81 -3.81
C TYR A 183 21.27 -11.74 -4.62
N ASP A 184 21.90 -11.28 -5.69
CA ASP A 184 21.29 -10.39 -6.66
C ASP A 184 21.51 -10.89 -8.08
N ASP A 185 20.71 -10.38 -9.00
CA ASP A 185 20.77 -10.71 -10.42
C ASP A 185 21.10 -9.49 -11.31
N GLY A 186 21.69 -8.47 -10.69
CA GLY A 186 21.96 -7.16 -11.30
C GLY A 186 20.78 -6.19 -11.28
N GLN A 187 19.54 -6.67 -11.15
CA GLN A 187 18.33 -5.82 -11.11
C GLN A 187 17.66 -5.87 -9.73
N PHE A 188 17.52 -7.05 -9.15
CA PHE A 188 16.87 -7.28 -7.86
C PHE A 188 17.83 -7.94 -6.89
N THR A 189 17.67 -7.64 -5.60
CA THR A 189 18.36 -8.33 -4.51
C THR A 189 17.37 -9.20 -3.74
N TYR A 190 17.63 -10.49 -3.68
CA TYR A 190 16.81 -11.49 -3.01
C TYR A 190 17.39 -11.82 -1.65
N ILE A 191 16.63 -11.56 -0.59
CA ILE A 191 17.02 -11.80 0.81
C ILE A 191 16.11 -12.87 1.37
N LYS A 192 16.63 -14.09 1.51
CA LYS A 192 15.89 -15.22 2.08
C LYS A 192 16.06 -15.26 3.60
N ILE A 193 15.00 -15.00 4.34
CA ILE A 193 15.00 -15.06 5.80
C ILE A 193 14.63 -16.46 6.30
N ASN A 194 15.01 -16.76 7.55
CA ASN A 194 14.61 -18.00 8.21
C ASN A 194 13.08 -18.10 8.32
N ALA A 195 12.59 -19.32 8.56
CA ALA A 195 11.16 -19.63 8.51
C ALA A 195 10.33 -18.68 9.37
N LEU A 196 9.16 -18.28 8.87
CA LEU A 196 8.25 -17.33 9.53
C LEU A 196 7.82 -17.73 10.94
N LYS A 197 7.91 -19.02 11.27
CA LYS A 197 7.63 -19.56 12.61
C LYS A 197 8.63 -19.08 13.66
N ASP A 198 9.82 -18.67 13.25
CA ASP A 198 10.89 -18.22 14.14
C ASP A 198 10.85 -16.69 14.37
N LEU A 199 9.96 -15.97 13.67
CA LEU A 199 9.76 -14.55 13.88
C LEU A 199 9.03 -14.32 15.22
N PRO A 200 9.60 -13.54 16.16
CA PRO A 200 8.98 -13.31 17.47
C PRO A 200 7.67 -12.51 17.38
N THR A 201 7.46 -11.82 16.26
CA THR A 201 6.19 -11.16 15.91
C THR A 201 5.86 -11.53 14.48
N GLY A 202 4.58 -11.76 14.13
CA GLY A 202 4.16 -12.15 12.77
C GLY A 202 4.37 -11.08 11.67
N ASN A 203 5.21 -10.08 11.91
CA ASN A 203 5.52 -8.98 11.00
C ASN A 203 6.89 -9.22 10.34
N PHE A 204 6.97 -8.95 9.03
CA PHE A 204 8.23 -9.00 8.30
C PHE A 204 9.15 -7.82 8.67
N PRO A 205 10.48 -8.02 8.65
CA PRO A 205 11.42 -6.93 8.84
C PRO A 205 11.35 -5.93 7.67
N ALA A 206 11.65 -4.67 7.96
CA ALA A 206 11.82 -3.63 6.96
C ALA A 206 13.26 -3.62 6.42
N VAL A 207 13.42 -3.33 5.13
CA VAL A 207 14.73 -3.21 4.49
C VAL A 207 14.96 -1.77 4.06
N PHE A 208 16.17 -1.27 4.30
CA PHE A 208 16.65 0.05 3.91
C PHE A 208 17.94 -0.09 3.09
N GLY A 209 18.23 0.90 2.25
CA GLY A 209 19.49 1.00 1.52
C GLY A 209 20.44 1.99 2.17
N ARG A 210 21.73 1.85 1.83
CA ARG A 210 22.77 2.80 2.25
C ARG A 210 23.88 2.87 1.19
N GLU A 211 24.38 4.08 0.92
CA GLU A 211 25.39 4.30 -0.13
C GLU A 211 26.78 3.83 0.30
N ARG A 212 27.16 4.14 1.53
CA ARG A 212 28.48 3.85 2.12
C ARG A 212 28.34 3.36 3.56
N GLU A 213 29.33 2.64 4.07
CA GLU A 213 29.33 2.25 5.47
C GLU A 213 29.20 3.47 6.40
N GLY A 214 28.23 3.42 7.33
CA GLY A 214 27.95 4.51 8.27
C GLY A 214 27.15 5.70 7.73
N SER A 215 26.83 5.78 6.43
CA SER A 215 25.94 6.82 5.89
C SER A 215 24.47 6.63 6.30
N GLU A 216 23.63 7.63 6.03
CA GLU A 216 22.21 7.61 6.38
C GLU A 216 21.44 6.51 5.63
N ASP A 217 20.39 5.99 6.27
CA ASP A 217 19.53 4.97 5.70
C ASP A 217 18.51 5.64 4.74
N PHE A 218 18.33 5.11 3.54
CA PHE A 218 17.26 5.52 2.63
C PHE A 218 16.28 4.37 2.38
N VAL A 219 15.05 4.72 1.97
CA VAL A 219 13.98 3.75 1.72
C VAL A 219 14.23 3.04 0.38
N VAL A 220 14.04 1.72 0.36
CA VAL A 220 14.06 0.91 -0.87
C VAL A 220 12.68 0.28 -1.08
N ASN A 221 12.30 0.11 -2.34
CA ASN A 221 11.07 -0.61 -2.67
C ASN A 221 11.30 -2.11 -2.48
N THR A 222 10.36 -2.77 -1.81
CA THR A 222 10.43 -4.20 -1.55
C THR A 222 9.12 -4.91 -1.85
N THR A 223 9.24 -6.16 -2.28
CA THR A 223 8.14 -7.11 -2.42
C THR A 223 8.50 -8.35 -1.58
N VAL A 224 7.50 -9.06 -1.08
CA VAL A 224 7.72 -10.25 -0.25
C VAL A 224 7.02 -11.44 -0.87
N GLU A 225 7.77 -12.52 -1.08
CA GLU A 225 7.27 -13.80 -1.58
C GLU A 225 7.71 -14.94 -0.66
N GLY A 226 6.75 -15.61 -0.02
CA GLY A 226 7.06 -16.67 0.94
C GLY A 226 7.94 -16.15 2.08
N ASN A 227 9.18 -16.64 2.19
CA ASN A 227 10.19 -16.16 3.15
C ASN A 227 11.33 -15.37 2.48
N THR A 228 11.09 -14.82 1.29
CA THR A 228 12.07 -14.04 0.54
C THR A 228 11.61 -12.59 0.41
N ILE A 229 12.47 -11.67 0.80
CA ILE A 229 12.28 -10.23 0.58
C ILE A 229 13.04 -9.87 -0.69
N ILE A 230 12.33 -9.36 -1.68
CA ILE A 230 12.85 -8.94 -2.98
C ILE A 230 13.00 -7.42 -2.93
N VAL A 231 14.23 -6.95 -2.95
CA VAL A 231 14.56 -5.53 -3.02
C VAL A 231 14.69 -5.14 -4.49
N HIS A 232 13.98 -4.08 -4.88
CA HIS A 232 14.02 -3.52 -6.21
C HIS A 232 15.29 -2.69 -6.36
N GLY A 233 16.29 -3.22 -7.06
CA GLY A 233 17.62 -2.63 -7.19
C GLY A 233 18.71 -3.46 -6.53
N THR A 234 19.96 -3.10 -6.86
CA THR A 234 21.16 -3.62 -6.19
C THR A 234 21.87 -2.47 -5.48
N TYR A 235 22.19 -2.66 -4.21
CA TYR A 235 22.73 -1.61 -3.36
C TYR A 235 24.03 -2.06 -2.70
N PRO A 236 25.00 -1.15 -2.47
CA PRO A 236 26.25 -1.51 -1.80
C PRO A 236 26.04 -2.01 -0.38
N TYR A 237 25.07 -1.42 0.33
CA TYR A 237 24.69 -1.80 1.69
C TYR A 237 23.17 -1.85 1.81
N LEU A 238 22.68 -2.88 2.51
CA LEU A 238 21.28 -3.03 2.89
C LEU A 238 21.17 -3.21 4.40
N ILE A 239 20.13 -2.65 5.02
CA ILE A 239 19.89 -2.73 6.45
C ILE A 239 18.52 -3.36 6.68
N ILE A 240 18.51 -4.51 7.34
CA ILE A 240 17.30 -5.22 7.74
C ILE A 240 17.01 -4.85 9.19
N ARG A 241 15.86 -4.22 9.45
CA ARG A 241 15.45 -3.75 10.78
C ARG A 241 14.12 -4.37 11.20
N HIS A 242 14.09 -4.85 12.44
CA HIS A 242 12.89 -5.33 13.10
C HIS A 242 12.86 -4.85 14.56
N GLY A 243 12.13 -3.76 14.80
CA GLY A 243 12.18 -3.04 16.08
C GLY A 243 13.61 -2.60 16.40
N ASN A 244 14.12 -3.01 17.57
CA ASN A 244 15.48 -2.69 18.02
C ASN A 244 16.57 -3.62 17.45
N ASN A 245 16.20 -4.61 16.63
CA ASN A 245 17.12 -5.57 16.05
C ASN A 245 17.49 -5.15 14.63
N VAL A 246 18.79 -5.20 14.32
CA VAL A 246 19.34 -4.72 13.05
C VAL A 246 20.40 -5.69 12.53
N VAL A 247 20.28 -6.06 11.26
CA VAL A 247 21.29 -6.80 10.50
C VAL A 247 21.69 -5.94 9.30
N GLY A 248 22.98 -5.67 9.16
CA GLY A 248 23.54 -5.03 7.97
C GLY A 248 24.00 -6.07 6.97
N LEU A 249 23.81 -5.80 5.70
CA LEU A 249 24.31 -6.55 4.56
C LEU A 249 25.21 -5.66 3.73
N ARG A 250 26.30 -6.22 3.22
CA ARG A 250 27.25 -5.58 2.33
C ARG A 250 27.40 -6.43 1.08
N ARG A 251 27.10 -5.83 -0.07
CA ARG A 251 27.36 -6.40 -1.39
C ARG A 251 28.83 -6.21 -1.74
N LYS A 252 29.56 -7.29 -2.03
CA LYS A 252 30.89 -7.16 -2.64
C LYS A 252 30.74 -6.93 -4.13
N LYS A 253 31.61 -6.10 -4.70
CA LYS A 253 31.70 -5.93 -6.14
C LYS A 253 32.38 -7.17 -6.73
N GLN A 254 31.78 -7.75 -7.77
CA GLN A 254 32.46 -8.73 -8.60
C GLN A 254 33.64 -8.02 -9.30
N LYS A 255 34.78 -8.71 -9.35
CA LYS A 255 36.00 -8.23 -10.04
C LYS A 255 35.88 -8.43 -11.54
#